data_AF-A0A401SS05-F1
#
_entry.id   AF-A0A401SS05-F1
#
_cell.length_a   1.000
_cell.length_b   1.000
_cell.length_c   1.000
_cell.angle_alpha   90.00
_cell.angle_beta   90.00
_cell.angle_gamma   90.00
#
_symmetry.space_group_name_H-M   'P 1'
#
loop_
_entity.id
_entity.type
_entity.pdbx_description
1 polymer ?
#
loop_
_entity_poly.entity_id
_entity_poly.type
_entity_poly.pdbx_seq_one_letter_code
_entity_poly.pdbx_strand_id
1 'polypeptide(L)'
;MLKFLLAQAKRFPWITNITWYSSIFTAGDLAQQKLHNKEKVDLKQTRNVAILAFSFHGNIFYLWLRLMERMFPGTAPGNVLRKVVCDQLVITPTGVSGFYIGMSVMEGKHDIFAVWREKFWDTYKVKKEPEA
;
A
#
# COMPACT_ATOMS: atom_id res chain seq x y z
N MET A 1 -29.30 9.68 4.37
CA MET A 1 -28.15 9.26 3.53
C MET A 1 -26.95 8.80 4.37
N LEU A 2 -26.35 9.65 5.21
CA LEU A 2 -25.17 9.30 6.03
C LEU A 2 -25.37 8.06 6.94
N LYS A 3 -26.50 7.99 7.66
CA LYS A 3 -26.83 6.85 8.53
C LYS A 3 -26.93 5.51 7.77
N PHE A 4 -27.43 5.54 6.54
CA PHE A 4 -27.51 4.37 5.67
C PHE A 4 -26.14 3.93 5.20
N LEU A 5 -25.28 4.87 4.77
CA LEU A 5 -23.89 4.57 4.39
C LEU A 5 -23.10 3.98 5.56
N LEU A 6 -23.24 4.54 6.76
CA LEU A 6 -22.61 4.00 7.98
C LEU A 6 -23.12 2.59 8.33
N ALA A 7 -24.41 2.32 8.13
CA ALA A 7 -24.98 0.99 8.35
C ALA A 7 -24.42 -0.04 7.34
N GLN A 8 -24.30 0.33 6.07
CA GLN A 8 -23.69 -0.54 5.04
C GLN A 8 -22.20 -0.77 5.30
N ALA A 9 -21.47 0.28 5.71
CA ALA A 9 -20.05 0.19 6.06
C ALA A 9 -19.79 -0.78 7.23
N LYS A 10 -20.68 -0.78 8.24
CA LYS A 10 -20.62 -1.75 9.35
C LYS A 10 -21.01 -3.16 8.94
N ARG A 11 -21.90 -3.31 7.95
CA ARG A 11 -22.37 -4.61 7.45
C ARG A 11 -21.29 -5.34 6.63
N PHE A 12 -20.50 -4.59 5.85
CA PHE A 12 -19.46 -5.16 4.98
C PHE A 12 -18.08 -4.54 5.26
N PRO A 13 -17.51 -4.76 6.47
CA PRO A 13 -16.30 -4.07 6.91
C PRO A 13 -15.07 -4.35 6.02
N TRP A 14 -15.02 -5.53 5.39
CA TRP A 14 -13.96 -5.91 4.45
C TRP A 14 -14.02 -5.11 3.15
N ILE A 15 -15.20 -5.04 2.51
CA ILE A 15 -15.40 -4.29 1.26
C ILE A 15 -15.12 -2.81 1.49
N THR A 16 -15.61 -2.26 2.59
CA THR A 16 -15.36 -0.86 2.94
C THR A 16 -13.88 -0.59 3.17
N ASN A 17 -13.16 -1.49 3.87
CA ASN A 17 -11.71 -1.33 4.08
C ASN A 17 -10.94 -1.33 2.77
N ILE A 18 -11.16 -2.33 1.91
CA ILE A 18 -10.41 -2.47 0.67
C ILE A 18 -10.69 -1.31 -0.28
N THR A 19 -11.95 -0.90 -0.38
CA THR A 19 -12.34 0.28 -1.17
C THR A 19 -11.61 1.51 -0.66
N TRP A 20 -11.56 1.71 0.67
CA TRP A 20 -10.86 2.83 1.28
C TRP A 20 -9.36 2.82 0.99
N TYR A 21 -8.69 1.67 1.14
CA TYR A 21 -7.28 1.52 0.79
C TYR A 21 -7.04 1.83 -0.70
N SER A 22 -7.84 1.25 -1.60
CA SER A 22 -7.71 1.51 -3.03
C SER A 22 -7.89 2.99 -3.37
N SER A 23 -8.84 3.69 -2.74
CA SER A 23 -9.02 5.14 -2.90
C SER A 23 -7.80 5.93 -2.45
N ILE A 24 -7.22 5.63 -1.28
CA ILE A 24 -6.02 6.33 -0.78
C ILE A 24 -4.83 6.12 -1.71
N PHE A 25 -4.56 4.88 -2.14
CA PHE A 25 -3.46 4.58 -3.05
C PHE A 25 -3.62 5.28 -4.39
N THR A 26 -4.83 5.28 -4.95
CA THR A 26 -5.14 5.96 -6.22
C THR A 26 -4.97 7.48 -6.09
N ALA A 27 -5.47 8.07 -4.99
CA ALA A 27 -5.32 9.49 -4.73
C ALA A 27 -3.86 9.89 -4.53
N GLY A 28 -3.09 9.05 -3.83
CA GLY A 28 -1.65 9.24 -3.63
C GLY A 28 -0.87 9.20 -4.94
N ASP A 29 -1.17 8.24 -5.83
CA ASP A 29 -0.56 8.18 -7.16
C ASP A 29 -0.88 9.42 -8.00
N LEU A 30 -2.14 9.86 -8.04
CA LEU A 30 -2.53 11.09 -8.73
C LEU A 30 -1.82 12.33 -8.17
N ALA A 31 -1.73 12.44 -6.84
CA ALA A 31 -1.02 13.53 -6.18
C ALA A 31 0.47 13.51 -6.52
N GLN A 32 1.11 12.34 -6.46
CA GLN A 32 2.53 12.17 -6.81
C GLN A 32 2.79 12.55 -8.27
N GLN A 33 1.93 12.13 -9.21
CA GLN A 33 2.08 12.47 -10.62
C GLN A 33 1.97 13.98 -10.88
N LYS A 34 1.06 14.66 -10.16
CA LYS A 34 0.92 16.13 -10.23
C LYS A 34 2.12 16.86 -9.63
N LEU A 35 2.61 16.42 -8.47
CA LEU A 35 3.74 17.05 -7.79
C LEU A 35 5.06 16.89 -8.56
N HIS A 36 5.21 15.79 -9.30
CA HIS A 36 6.35 15.57 -10.19
C HIS A 36 6.27 16.34 -11.53
N ASN A 37 5.33 17.30 -11.67
CA ASN A 37 5.14 18.13 -12.86
C ASN A 37 5.08 17.31 -14.16
N LYS A 38 4.45 16.12 -14.13
CA LYS A 38 4.16 15.41 -15.38
C LYS A 38 3.19 16.28 -16.19
N GLU A 39 3.59 16.61 -17.41
CA GLU A 39 2.79 17.42 -18.35
C GLU A 39 1.41 16.78 -18.62
N LYS A 40 1.33 15.44 -18.51
CA LYS A 40 0.08 14.67 -18.60
C LYS A 40 0.04 13.58 -17.52
N VAL A 41 -1.12 13.43 -16.89
CA VAL A 41 -1.40 12.35 -15.94
C VAL A 41 -1.48 11.01 -16.69
N ASP A 42 -0.72 10.03 -16.22
CA ASP A 42 -0.76 8.65 -16.68
C ASP A 42 -1.89 7.89 -15.98
N LEU A 43 -3.06 7.91 -16.61
CA LEU A 43 -4.24 7.20 -16.13
C LEU A 43 -4.10 5.67 -16.20
N LYS A 44 -3.22 5.14 -17.07
CA LYS A 44 -2.95 3.70 -17.14
C LYS A 44 -2.20 3.26 -15.89
N GLN A 45 -1.20 4.03 -15.47
CA GLN A 45 -0.49 3.82 -14.20
C GLN A 45 -1.48 3.89 -13.02
N THR A 46 -2.29 4.95 -12.93
CA THR A 46 -3.24 5.12 -11.83
C THR A 46 -4.26 3.97 -11.76
N ARG A 47 -4.77 3.50 -12.92
CA ARG A 47 -5.64 2.32 -12.98
C ARG A 47 -4.94 1.07 -12.45
N ASN A 48 -3.69 0.84 -12.86
CA ASN A 48 -2.93 -0.32 -12.41
C ASN A 48 -2.72 -0.27 -10.87
N VAL A 49 -2.36 0.90 -10.33
CA VAL A 49 -2.26 1.12 -8.88
C VAL A 49 -3.60 0.83 -8.17
N ALA A 50 -4.72 1.31 -8.71
CA ALA A 50 -6.04 1.07 -8.14
C ALA A 50 -6.40 -0.42 -8.10
N ILE A 51 -6.13 -1.16 -9.20
CA ILE A 51 -6.37 -2.60 -9.30
C ILE A 51 -5.50 -3.35 -8.30
N LEU A 52 -4.22 -3.02 -8.20
CA LEU A 52 -3.29 -3.68 -7.27
C LEU A 52 -3.66 -3.40 -5.82
N ALA A 53 -4.02 -2.16 -5.50
CA ALA A 53 -4.45 -1.79 -4.17
C ALA A 53 -5.76 -2.49 -3.77
N PHE A 54 -6.69 -2.64 -4.71
CA PHE A 54 -7.96 -3.33 -4.45
C PHE A 54 -7.79 -4.85 -4.34
N SER A 55 -7.05 -5.47 -5.28
CA SER A 55 -6.92 -6.93 -5.36
C SER A 55 -5.91 -7.50 -4.35
N PHE A 56 -4.85 -6.76 -4.02
CA PHE A 56 -3.75 -7.27 -3.21
C PHE A 56 -3.56 -6.50 -1.90
N HIS A 57 -3.14 -5.22 -1.96
CA HIS A 57 -2.73 -4.50 -0.74
C HIS A 57 -3.87 -4.35 0.27
N GLY A 58 -5.07 -3.99 -0.18
CA GLY A 58 -6.23 -3.84 0.71
C GLY A 58 -6.56 -5.13 1.45
N ASN A 59 -6.46 -6.28 0.77
CA ASN A 59 -6.68 -7.60 1.38
C ASN A 59 -5.62 -7.92 2.44
N ILE A 60 -4.35 -7.73 2.08
CA ILE A 60 -3.22 -8.01 2.97
C ILE A 60 -3.24 -7.10 4.19
N PHE A 61 -3.43 -5.80 4.02
CA PHE A 61 -3.49 -4.86 5.16
C PHE A 61 -4.67 -5.15 6.07
N TYR A 62 -5.85 -5.47 5.52
CA TYR A 62 -7.01 -5.83 6.33
C TYR A 62 -6.76 -7.07 7.20
N LEU A 63 -6.19 -8.12 6.61
CA LEU A 63 -5.85 -9.35 7.33
C LEU A 63 -4.74 -9.11 8.36
N TRP A 64 -3.73 -8.34 7.97
CA TRP A 64 -2.58 -8.02 8.81
C TRP A 64 -2.97 -7.23 10.06
N LEU A 65 -3.79 -6.19 9.93
CA LEU A 65 -4.27 -5.41 11.08
C LEU A 65 -5.07 -6.28 12.05
N ARG A 66 -5.90 -7.20 11.54
CA ARG A 66 -6.63 -8.17 12.38
C ARG A 66 -5.70 -9.15 13.08
N LEU A 67 -4.65 -9.60 12.40
CA LEU A 67 -3.65 -10.50 12.98
C LEU A 67 -2.84 -9.78 14.07
N MET A 68 -2.40 -8.55 13.80
CA MET A 68 -1.69 -7.70 14.75
C MET A 68 -2.49 -7.45 16.03
N GLU A 69 -3.79 -7.18 15.90
CA GLU A 69 -4.64 -6.95 17.08
C GLU A 69 -4.86 -8.23 17.91
N ARG A 70 -4.78 -9.41 17.27
CA ARG A 70 -4.83 -10.70 17.99
C ARG A 70 -3.50 -11.03 18.69
N MET A 71 -2.37 -10.74 18.05
CA MET A 71 -1.04 -11.07 18.59
C MET A 71 -0.59 -10.09 19.67
N PHE A 72 -0.93 -8.80 19.52
CA PHE A 72 -0.52 -7.73 20.44
C PHE A 72 -1.73 -6.86 20.82
N PRO A 73 -2.67 -7.38 21.61
CA PRO A 73 -3.92 -6.66 21.89
C PRO A 73 -3.69 -5.33 22.61
N GLY A 74 -4.48 -4.32 22.25
CA GLY A 74 -4.46 -3.01 22.90
C GLY A 74 -3.27 -2.12 22.50
N THR A 75 -3.10 -1.05 23.28
CA THR A 75 -2.26 0.10 22.96
C THR A 75 -1.14 0.36 23.98
N ALA A 76 -0.84 -0.62 24.84
CA ALA A 76 0.29 -0.51 25.76
C ALA A 76 1.59 -0.23 24.97
N PRO A 77 2.50 0.64 25.45
CA PRO A 77 3.70 1.03 24.70
C PRO A 77 4.53 -0.14 24.18
N GLY A 78 4.69 -1.21 24.98
CA GLY A 78 5.39 -2.42 24.55
C GLY A 78 4.69 -3.17 23.41
N ASN A 79 3.36 -3.19 23.38
CA ASN A 79 2.59 -3.81 22.31
C ASN A 79 2.64 -2.97 21.03
N VAL A 80 2.59 -1.64 21.17
CA VAL A 80 2.77 -0.73 20.03
C VAL A 80 4.16 -0.90 19.42
N LEU A 81 5.22 -0.98 20.24
CA LEU A 81 6.57 -1.21 19.75
C LEU A 81 6.68 -2.54 18.99
N ARG A 82 6.11 -3.62 19.53
CA ARG A 82 6.07 -4.93 18.85
C ARG A 82 5.32 -4.87 17.52
N LYS A 83 4.17 -4.20 17.48
CA LYS A 83 3.42 -3.96 16.24
C LYS A 83 4.27 -3.24 15.20
N VAL A 84 4.94 -2.15 15.58
CA VAL A 84 5.81 -1.38 14.69
C VAL A 84 6.96 -2.24 14.16
N VAL A 85 7.62 -3.03 15.02
CA VAL A 85 8.70 -3.92 14.60
C VAL A 85 8.19 -4.99 13.62
N CYS A 86 7.05 -5.63 13.92
CA CYS A 86 6.46 -6.61 13.03
C CYS A 86 6.02 -6.00 11.70
N ASP A 87 5.43 -4.81 11.71
CA ASP A 87 5.07 -4.09 10.49
C ASP A 87 6.31 -3.88 9.63
N GLN A 88 7.37 -3.29 10.19
CA GLN A 88 8.56 -2.96 9.40
C GLN A 88 9.30 -4.20 8.88
N LEU A 89 9.30 -5.30 9.61
CA LEU A 89 10.00 -6.52 9.23
C LEU A 89 9.18 -7.45 8.32
N VAL A 90 7.86 -7.37 8.33
CA VAL A 90 6.99 -8.31 7.62
C VAL A 90 6.08 -7.61 6.63
N ILE A 91 5.23 -6.69 7.09
CA ILE A 91 4.20 -6.11 6.21
C ILE A 91 4.81 -5.16 5.20
N THR A 92 5.76 -4.32 5.61
CA THR A 92 6.43 -3.36 4.73
C THR A 92 7.16 -4.07 3.58
N PRO A 93 8.08 -5.02 3.81
CA PRO A 93 8.78 -5.69 2.70
C PRO A 93 7.82 -6.48 1.81
N THR A 94 6.78 -7.10 2.38
CA THR A 94 5.75 -7.80 1.60
C THR A 94 4.96 -6.83 0.72
N GLY A 95 4.55 -5.68 1.26
CA GLY A 95 3.80 -4.65 0.55
C GLY A 95 4.61 -4.01 -0.58
N VAL A 96 5.89 -3.68 -0.33
CA VAL A 96 6.82 -3.15 -1.34
C VAL A 96 7.07 -4.18 -2.45
N SER A 97 7.25 -5.45 -2.07
CA SER A 97 7.46 -6.53 -3.04
C SER A 97 6.25 -6.73 -3.94
N GLY A 98 5.07 -6.86 -3.34
CA GLY A 98 3.82 -6.99 -4.09
C GLY A 98 3.54 -5.78 -4.98
N PHE A 99 3.92 -4.57 -4.55
CA PHE A 99 3.81 -3.38 -5.38
C PHE A 99 4.66 -3.47 -6.64
N TYR A 100 5.98 -3.65 -6.52
CA TYR A 100 6.87 -3.65 -7.69
C TYR A 100 6.64 -4.83 -8.63
N ILE A 101 6.41 -6.03 -8.08
CA ILE A 101 6.14 -7.22 -8.87
C ILE A 101 4.77 -7.08 -9.55
N GLY A 102 3.73 -6.69 -8.81
CA GLY A 102 2.38 -6.52 -9.35
C GLY A 102 2.30 -5.46 -10.44
N MET A 103 2.98 -4.32 -10.25
CA MET A 103 3.09 -3.29 -11.30
C MET A 103 3.80 -3.84 -12.54
N SER A 104 4.90 -4.57 -12.38
CA SER A 104 5.63 -5.16 -13.50
C SER A 104 4.80 -6.18 -14.28
N VAL A 105 3.96 -6.96 -13.60
CA VAL A 105 2.99 -7.87 -14.22
C VAL A 105 1.96 -7.11 -15.04
N MET A 106 1.34 -6.06 -14.48
CA MET A 106 0.31 -5.27 -15.19
C MET A 106 0.87 -4.41 -16.33
N GLU A 107 2.17 -4.13 -16.31
CA GLU A 107 2.90 -3.47 -17.39
C GLU A 107 3.32 -4.45 -18.49
N GLY A 108 3.23 -5.77 -18.26
CA GLY A 108 3.61 -6.80 -19.23
C GLY A 108 5.12 -6.95 -19.39
N LYS A 109 5.90 -6.68 -18.33
CA LYS A 109 7.37 -6.83 -18.37
C LYS A 109 7.75 -8.31 -18.46
N HIS A 110 8.75 -8.62 -19.31
CA HIS A 110 9.27 -9.98 -19.46
C HIS A 110 9.94 -10.48 -18.17
N ASP A 111 10.71 -9.63 -17.49
CA ASP A 111 11.24 -9.91 -16.15
C ASP A 111 10.50 -9.08 -15.10
N ILE A 112 9.53 -9.71 -14.45
CA ILE A 112 8.70 -9.08 -13.42
C ILE A 112 9.46 -8.75 -12.13
N PHE A 113 10.65 -9.34 -11.93
CA PHE A 113 11.45 -9.15 -10.73
C PHE A 113 12.57 -8.13 -10.93
N ALA A 114 12.84 -7.69 -12.16
CA ALA A 114 13.91 -6.73 -12.44
C ALA A 114 13.76 -5.43 -11.64
N VAL A 115 12.58 -4.80 -11.70
CA VAL A 115 12.27 -3.57 -10.96
C VAL A 115 12.37 -3.81 -9.44
N TRP A 116 11.89 -4.97 -8.98
CA TRP A 116 11.93 -5.31 -7.58
C TRP A 116 13.37 -5.42 -7.07
N ARG A 117 14.25 -6.15 -7.77
CA ARG A 117 15.67 -6.29 -7.38
C ARG A 117 16.41 -4.95 -7.37
N GLU A 118 16.09 -4.07 -8.31
CA GLU A 118 16.66 -2.73 -8.39
C GLU A 118 16.19 -1.84 -7.23
N LYS A 119 14.87 -1.76 -7.01
CA LYS A 119 14.27 -0.73 -6.14
C LYS A 119 13.98 -1.15 -4.71
N PHE A 120 13.91 -2.46 -4.43
CA PHE A 120 13.57 -2.96 -3.11
C PHE A 120 14.53 -2.43 -2.05
N TRP A 121 15.84 -2.55 -2.27
CA TRP A 121 16.84 -2.07 -1.32
C TRP A 121 16.90 -0.55 -1.23
N ASP A 122 16.66 0.16 -2.33
CA ASP A 122 16.63 1.62 -2.34
C ASP A 122 15.49 2.19 -1.48
N THR A 123 14.42 1.43 -1.29
CA THR A 123 13.31 1.80 -0.39
C THR A 123 13.76 1.93 1.07
N TYR A 124 14.80 1.20 1.47
CA TYR A 124 15.33 1.18 2.83
C TYR A 124 16.59 2.05 3.00
N LYS A 125 17.12 2.64 1.93
CA LYS A 125 18.28 3.52 1.99
C LYS A 125 17.85 4.93 2.35
N VAL A 126 18.55 5.54 3.30
CA VAL A 126 18.52 6.99 3.49
C VAL A 126 19.26 7.61 2.32
N LYS A 127 18.54 8.32 1.44
CA LYS A 127 19.19 9.10 0.38
C LYS A 127 19.92 10.26 1.05
N LYS A 128 21.25 10.26 0.98
CA LYS A 128 22.03 11.47 1.24
C LYS A 128 21.78 12.44 0.09
N GLU A 129 21.37 13.65 0.43
CA GLU A 129 21.30 14.76 -0.52
C GLU A 129 22.73 15.05 -0.99
N PRO A 130 22.96 15.38 -2.28
CA PRO A 130 24.30 15.75 -2.74
C PRO A 130 24.75 16.99 -1.97
N GLU A 131 25.92 16.90 -1.32
CA GLU A 131 26.56 18.06 -0.71
C GLU A 131 26.77 19.13 -1.80
N ALA A 132 26.18 20.30 -1.55
CA ALA A 132 26.22 21.46 -2.43
C ALA A 132 27.60 22.12 -2.44
#